data_AF-W7E675-F1
#
_entry.id   AF-W7E675-F1
#
_cell.length_a   1.000
_cell.length_b   1.000
_cell.length_c   1.000
_cell.angle_alpha   90.00
_cell.angle_beta   90.00
_cell.angle_gamma   90.00
#
_symmetry.space_group_name_H-M   'P 1'
#
loop_
_entity.id
_entity.type
_entity.pdbx_description
1 polymer ?
#
loop_
_entity_poly.entity_id
_entity_poly.type
_entity_poly.pdbx_seq_one_letter_code
_entity_poly.pdbx_strand_id
1 'polypeptide(L)'
;MTSASPSMNFDFSRSDESMLTWAIKIVLAAPDIPPESCTRIQSKLNSISDAHQFATDVKIIQNIPLITVMQAGAWQLWTRIKKPLSTWEHAFMNSQRNWSKQNLSRSAREAIQHAKTSFDVTQLPAEQLDFLFLLAYAEIGPCSLERFTGLYRKCSQHSTTGAEVRNQVERYLAKDKFLCRLQRNQTHTEKRREGEEMCTVNEKEDSGDCRKYCSFHAMYKE
;
A
#
# COMPACT_ATOMS: atom_id res chain seq x y z
N MET A 1 -19.63 -55.67 10.22
CA MET A 1 -20.13 -54.29 10.02
C MET A 1 -19.06 -53.52 9.27
N THR A 2 -19.23 -53.33 7.97
CA THR A 2 -18.32 -52.55 7.12
C THR A 2 -18.79 -51.11 7.10
N SER A 3 -18.07 -50.20 7.77
CA SER A 3 -18.29 -48.77 7.65
C SER A 3 -17.80 -48.31 6.28
N ALA A 4 -18.74 -47.96 5.39
CA ALA A 4 -18.38 -47.30 4.13
C ALA A 4 -17.77 -45.93 4.45
N SER A 5 -16.51 -45.73 4.08
CA SER A 5 -15.91 -44.40 4.06
C SER A 5 -16.74 -43.50 3.14
N PRO A 6 -17.04 -42.25 3.52
CA PRO A 6 -17.76 -41.34 2.64
C PRO A 6 -16.89 -41.08 1.40
N SER A 7 -17.35 -41.52 0.22
CA SER A 7 -16.70 -41.18 -1.04
C SER A 7 -16.92 -39.69 -1.31
N MET A 8 -15.89 -38.87 -1.10
CA MET A 8 -15.91 -37.50 -1.60
C MET A 8 -15.76 -37.54 -3.12
N ASN A 9 -16.88 -37.46 -3.83
CA ASN A 9 -16.88 -37.21 -5.27
C ASN A 9 -16.51 -35.74 -5.48
N PHE A 10 -15.26 -35.49 -5.88
CA PHE A 10 -14.81 -34.17 -6.29
C PHE A 10 -15.22 -33.92 -7.74
N ASP A 11 -16.19 -33.02 -7.93
CA ASP A 11 -16.59 -32.54 -9.25
C ASP A 11 -15.65 -31.41 -9.69
N PHE A 12 -14.74 -31.73 -10.62
CA PHE A 12 -13.74 -30.81 -11.16
C PHE A 12 -14.26 -29.97 -12.33
N SER A 13 -15.52 -30.13 -12.74
CA SER A 13 -16.04 -29.53 -13.98
C SER A 13 -16.42 -28.04 -13.88
N ARG A 14 -16.38 -27.45 -12.67
CA ARG A 14 -16.90 -26.09 -12.39
C ARG A 14 -15.94 -25.14 -11.69
N SER A 15 -14.66 -25.48 -11.57
CA SER A 15 -13.68 -24.67 -10.82
C SER A 15 -12.62 -24.08 -11.74
N ASP A 16 -12.41 -22.76 -11.67
CA ASP A 16 -11.29 -22.06 -12.32
C ASP A 16 -9.92 -22.38 -11.66
N GLU A 17 -9.90 -23.23 -10.62
CA GLU A 17 -8.69 -23.61 -9.92
C GLU A 17 -8.02 -24.83 -10.55
N SER A 18 -6.68 -24.79 -10.65
CA SER A 18 -5.91 -25.90 -11.21
C SER A 18 -6.13 -27.21 -10.43
N MET A 19 -6.02 -28.37 -11.10
CA MET A 19 -6.02 -29.69 -10.45
C MET A 19 -5.01 -29.78 -9.28
N LEU A 20 -3.88 -29.09 -9.41
CA LEU A 20 -2.85 -29.04 -8.36
C LEU A 20 -3.36 -28.27 -7.12
N THR A 21 -4.04 -27.14 -7.32
CA THR A 21 -4.66 -26.36 -6.23
C THR A 21 -5.67 -27.20 -5.47
N TRP A 22 -6.49 -27.97 -6.18
CA TRP A 22 -7.45 -28.90 -5.57
C TRP A 22 -6.78 -30.03 -4.80
N ALA A 23 -5.79 -30.70 -5.40
CA ALA A 23 -5.06 -31.77 -4.74
C ALA A 23 -4.41 -31.29 -3.43
N ILE A 24 -3.85 -30.08 -3.43
CA ILE A 24 -3.30 -29.44 -2.23
C ILE A 24 -4.39 -29.21 -1.18
N LYS A 25 -5.55 -28.65 -1.55
CA LYS A 25 -6.66 -28.41 -0.62
C LYS A 25 -7.17 -29.70 0.02
N ILE A 26 -7.25 -30.78 -0.76
CA ILE A 26 -7.67 -32.11 -0.28
C ILE A 26 -6.66 -32.65 0.73
N VAL A 27 -5.36 -32.58 0.42
CA VAL A 27 -4.30 -32.99 1.33
C VAL A 27 -4.34 -32.17 2.63
N LEU A 28 -4.52 -30.85 2.54
CA LEU A 28 -4.59 -29.99 3.73
C LEU A 28 -5.86 -30.19 4.57
N ALA A 29 -6.94 -30.71 3.97
CA ALA A 29 -8.20 -31.01 4.64
C ALA A 29 -8.29 -32.47 5.15
N ALA A 30 -7.31 -33.32 4.83
CA ALA A 30 -7.33 -34.72 5.22
C ALA A 30 -7.13 -34.87 6.74
N PRO A 31 -8.04 -35.55 7.46
CA PRO A 31 -7.99 -35.69 8.92
C PRO A 31 -6.81 -36.55 9.40
N ASP A 32 -6.27 -37.40 8.52
CA ASP A 32 -5.22 -38.37 8.85
C ASP A 32 -3.81 -37.76 8.77
N ILE A 33 -3.67 -36.53 8.28
CA ILE A 33 -2.37 -35.85 8.15
C ILE A 33 -2.08 -35.05 9.42
N PRO A 34 -0.91 -35.24 10.05
CA PRO A 34 -0.54 -34.46 11.22
C PRO A 34 -0.57 -32.94 10.95
N PRO A 35 -1.09 -32.12 11.88
CA PRO A 35 -1.17 -30.67 11.72
C PRO A 35 0.18 -30.00 11.40
N GLU A 36 1.27 -30.54 11.92
CA GLU A 36 2.62 -30.07 11.62
C GLU A 36 2.99 -30.23 10.14
N SER A 37 2.61 -31.35 9.52
CA SER A 37 2.82 -31.62 8.11
C SER A 37 1.99 -30.67 7.24
N CYS A 38 0.72 -30.44 7.58
CA CYS A 38 -0.12 -29.46 6.90
C CYS A 38 0.45 -28.04 7.01
N THR A 39 0.96 -27.66 8.17
CA THR A 39 1.60 -26.35 8.39
C THR A 39 2.87 -26.19 7.55
N ARG A 40 3.70 -27.23 7.44
CA ARG A 40 4.91 -27.23 6.59
C ARG A 40 4.56 -27.11 5.11
N ILE A 41 3.54 -27.85 4.65
CA ILE A 41 3.07 -27.76 3.26
C ILE A 41 2.57 -26.34 2.98
N GLN A 42 1.73 -25.78 3.85
CA GLN A 42 1.22 -24.41 3.70
C GLN A 42 2.35 -23.38 3.68
N SER A 43 3.33 -23.51 4.59
CA SER A 43 4.52 -22.66 4.62
C SER A 43 5.31 -22.74 3.31
N LYS A 44 5.52 -23.94 2.75
CA LYS A 44 6.22 -24.13 1.48
C LYS A 44 5.45 -23.52 0.31
N LEU A 45 4.13 -23.65 0.28
CA LEU A 45 3.28 -23.05 -0.74
C LEU A 45 3.32 -21.53 -0.69
N ASN A 46 3.24 -20.95 0.51
CA ASN A 46 3.39 -19.50 0.69
C ASN A 46 4.76 -19.03 0.19
N SER A 47 5.85 -19.76 0.52
CA SER A 47 7.19 -19.45 0.03
C SER A 47 7.32 -19.49 -1.51
N ILE A 48 6.67 -20.46 -2.16
CA ILE A 48 6.64 -20.54 -3.63
C ILE A 48 5.84 -19.37 -4.23
N SER A 49 4.68 -19.07 -3.65
CA SER A 49 3.85 -17.93 -4.05
C SER A 49 4.62 -16.61 -3.93
N ASP A 50 5.30 -16.40 -2.81
CA ASP A 50 6.12 -15.20 -2.57
C ASP A 50 7.26 -15.09 -3.59
N ALA A 51 7.92 -16.20 -3.93
CA ALA A 51 8.97 -16.23 -4.95
C ALA A 51 8.45 -15.90 -6.35
N HIS A 52 7.26 -16.42 -6.71
CA HIS A 52 6.61 -16.08 -7.98
C HIS A 52 6.20 -14.62 -8.03
N GLN A 53 5.59 -14.09 -6.98
CA GLN A 53 5.22 -12.68 -6.93
C GLN A 53 6.47 -11.80 -7.03
N PHE A 54 7.54 -12.13 -6.31
CA PHE A 54 8.80 -11.41 -6.40
C PHE A 54 9.39 -11.42 -7.81
N ALA A 55 9.35 -12.56 -8.52
CA ALA A 55 9.80 -12.65 -9.91
C ALA A 55 8.93 -11.81 -10.85
N THR A 56 7.62 -11.78 -10.62
CA THR A 56 6.66 -10.94 -11.38
C THR A 56 6.94 -9.46 -11.16
N ASP A 57 7.12 -9.02 -9.90
CA ASP A 57 7.44 -7.64 -9.56
C ASP A 57 8.73 -7.18 -10.26
N VAL A 58 9.78 -8.01 -10.24
CA VAL A 58 11.05 -7.73 -10.93
C VAL A 58 10.80 -7.50 -12.43
N LYS A 59 10.03 -8.38 -13.09
CA LYS A 59 9.72 -8.23 -14.52
C LYS A 59 8.93 -6.96 -14.79
N ILE A 60 7.93 -6.64 -13.98
CA ILE A 60 7.15 -5.41 -14.12
C ILE A 60 8.07 -4.19 -14.05
N ILE A 61 8.95 -4.13 -13.04
CA ILE A 61 9.87 -3.01 -12.84
C ILE A 61 10.83 -2.86 -14.03
N GLN A 62 11.43 -3.97 -14.47
CA GLN A 62 12.39 -3.98 -15.58
C GLN A 62 11.77 -3.54 -16.92
N ASN A 63 10.47 -3.77 -17.08
CA ASN A 63 9.73 -3.43 -18.29
C ASN A 63 9.21 -1.98 -18.32
N ILE A 64 9.51 -1.15 -17.31
CA ILE A 64 9.15 0.28 -17.33
C ILE A 64 10.26 1.05 -18.04
N PRO A 65 10.04 1.53 -19.28
CA PRO A 65 11.06 2.26 -20.00
C PRO A 65 11.06 3.73 -19.56
N LEU A 66 12.25 4.29 -19.39
CA LEU A 66 12.45 5.69 -18.99
C LEU A 66 11.68 6.66 -19.89
N ILE A 67 11.69 6.41 -21.21
CA ILE A 67 11.04 7.28 -22.20
C ILE A 67 9.53 7.44 -21.94
N THR A 68 8.85 6.38 -21.48
CA THR A 68 7.41 6.45 -21.17
C THR A 68 7.14 7.35 -19.98
N VAL A 69 8.03 7.38 -18.99
CA VAL A 69 7.93 8.30 -17.85
C VAL A 69 8.22 9.73 -18.30
N MET A 70 9.26 9.95 -19.10
CA MET A 70 9.61 11.28 -19.61
C MET A 70 8.49 11.92 -20.44
N GLN A 71 7.74 11.11 -21.17
CA GLN A 71 6.63 11.58 -22.01
C GLN A 71 5.30 11.70 -21.25
N ALA A 72 5.19 11.12 -20.05
CA ALA A 72 3.98 11.20 -19.26
C ALA A 72 3.78 12.60 -18.69
N GLY A 73 2.52 13.06 -18.62
CA GLY A 73 2.23 14.33 -17.95
C GLY A 73 2.43 14.21 -16.44
N ALA A 74 3.07 15.21 -15.81
CA ALA A 74 3.32 15.24 -14.37
C ALA A 74 2.07 14.99 -13.51
N TRP A 75 0.89 15.48 -13.93
CA TRP A 75 -0.37 15.20 -13.24
C TRP A 75 -0.77 13.72 -13.33
N GLN A 76 -0.64 13.11 -14.51
CA GLN A 76 -0.96 11.70 -14.72
C GLN A 76 -0.05 10.80 -13.88
N LEU A 77 1.26 11.10 -13.88
CA LEU A 77 2.23 10.44 -13.01
C LEU A 77 1.81 10.55 -11.55
N TRP A 78 1.50 11.77 -11.09
CA TRP A 78 1.05 11.99 -9.72
C TRP A 78 -0.19 11.17 -9.36
N THR A 79 -1.23 11.18 -10.19
CA THR A 79 -2.45 10.41 -9.92
C THR A 79 -2.21 8.91 -9.82
N ARG A 80 -1.23 8.39 -10.56
CA ARG A 80 -0.84 6.99 -10.53
C ARG A 80 -0.09 6.62 -9.25
N ILE A 81 0.91 7.41 -8.87
CA ILE A 81 1.80 7.06 -7.75
C ILE A 81 1.26 7.47 -6.38
N LYS A 82 0.34 8.44 -6.32
CA LYS A 82 -0.16 9.00 -5.05
C LYS A 82 -0.71 7.92 -4.14
N LYS A 83 -1.61 7.08 -4.64
CA LYS A 83 -2.25 6.04 -3.83
C LYS A 83 -1.21 5.05 -3.29
N PRO A 84 -0.35 4.41 -4.11
CA PRO A 84 0.71 3.54 -3.62
C PRO A 84 1.58 4.19 -2.54
N LEU A 85 2.10 5.41 -2.78
CA LEU A 85 2.95 6.11 -1.81
C LEU A 85 2.20 6.40 -0.49
N SER A 86 0.95 6.83 -0.55
CA SER A 86 0.13 7.03 0.65
C SER A 86 -0.09 5.72 1.41
N THR A 87 -0.25 4.59 0.71
CA THR A 87 -0.38 3.28 1.36
C THR A 87 0.91 2.89 2.09
N TRP A 88 2.08 3.20 1.55
CA TRP A 88 3.38 3.01 2.25
C TRP A 88 3.45 3.83 3.54
N GLU A 89 3.14 5.13 3.48
CA GLU A 89 3.11 5.99 4.67
C GLU A 89 2.08 5.52 5.71
N HIS A 90 0.87 5.16 5.28
CA HIS A 90 -0.15 4.66 6.19
C HIS A 90 0.24 3.32 6.84
N ALA A 91 0.88 2.42 6.11
CA ALA A 91 1.39 1.17 6.67
C ALA A 91 2.43 1.44 7.76
N PHE A 92 3.32 2.42 7.56
CA PHE A 92 4.28 2.84 8.58
C PHE A 92 3.60 3.55 9.77
N MET A 93 2.69 4.49 9.55
CA MET A 93 1.98 5.15 10.64
C MET A 93 1.18 4.18 11.51
N ASN A 94 0.59 3.15 10.90
CA ASN A 94 -0.14 2.10 11.62
C ASN A 94 0.80 1.16 12.41
N SER A 95 2.08 1.06 12.06
CA SER A 95 3.05 0.29 12.86
C SER A 95 3.48 1.02 14.12
N GLN A 96 3.49 2.36 14.06
CA GLN A 96 3.83 3.23 15.19
C GLN A 96 2.67 3.42 16.18
N ARG A 97 1.42 3.17 15.77
CA ARG A 97 0.26 3.49 16.60
C ARG A 97 -0.74 2.33 16.67
N ASN A 98 -1.16 1.97 17.89
CA ASN A 98 -2.27 1.03 18.14
C ASN A 98 -3.62 1.70 17.88
N TRP A 99 -3.91 2.10 16.64
CA TRP A 99 -5.20 2.72 16.31
C TRP A 99 -6.30 1.66 16.28
N SER A 100 -7.41 1.92 16.98
CA SER A 100 -8.62 1.12 16.81
C SER A 100 -9.11 1.29 15.36
N LYS A 101 -9.49 0.16 14.73
CA LYS A 101 -9.88 0.13 13.29
C LYS A 101 -11.04 1.07 12.93
N GLN A 102 -11.77 1.57 13.93
CA GLN A 102 -12.98 2.37 13.81
C GLN A 102 -12.71 3.82 13.35
N ASN A 103 -11.52 4.38 13.60
CA ASN A 103 -11.18 5.77 13.25
C ASN A 103 -10.26 5.90 12.03
N LEU A 104 -10.08 4.83 11.25
CA LEU A 104 -9.17 4.80 10.12
C LEU A 104 -9.90 5.09 8.79
N SER A 105 -9.31 5.96 7.97
CA SER A 105 -9.73 6.17 6.59
C SER A 105 -9.71 4.86 5.80
N ARG A 106 -10.45 4.79 4.68
CA ARG A 106 -10.47 3.58 3.83
C ARG A 106 -9.06 3.15 3.40
N SER A 107 -8.25 4.10 2.93
CA SER A 107 -6.86 3.84 2.52
C SER A 107 -5.98 3.37 3.69
N ALA A 108 -6.18 3.92 4.88
CA ALA A 108 -5.44 3.49 6.06
C ALA A 108 -5.84 2.07 6.51
N ARG A 109 -7.10 1.67 6.31
CA ARG A 109 -7.57 0.30 6.57
C ARG A 109 -6.95 -0.73 5.62
N GLU A 110 -6.85 -0.39 4.33
CA GLU A 110 -6.19 -1.23 3.31
C GLU A 110 -4.69 -1.47 3.67
N ALA A 111 -4.04 -0.50 4.31
CA ALA A 111 -2.62 -0.58 4.68
C ALA A 111 -2.33 -1.37 5.98
N ILE A 112 -3.35 -1.69 6.80
CA ILE A 112 -3.15 -2.34 8.13
C ILE A 112 -2.43 -3.68 8.00
N GLN A 113 -2.74 -4.46 6.96
CA GLN A 113 -2.13 -5.78 6.76
C GLN A 113 -0.61 -5.72 6.60
N HIS A 114 -0.08 -4.57 6.18
CA HIS A 114 1.35 -4.33 6.00
C HIS A 114 2.01 -3.64 7.21
N ALA A 115 1.26 -3.27 8.25
CA ALA A 115 1.79 -2.51 9.37
C ALA A 115 2.90 -3.24 10.12
N LYS A 116 2.82 -4.57 10.27
CA LYS A 116 3.85 -5.34 10.98
C LYS A 116 5.18 -5.40 10.25
N THR A 117 5.18 -5.24 8.93
CA THR A 117 6.36 -5.37 8.08
C THR A 117 6.80 -4.04 7.46
N SER A 118 6.07 -2.96 7.74
CA SER A 118 6.41 -1.63 7.23
C SER A 118 7.64 -1.06 7.93
N PHE A 119 8.29 -0.12 7.26
CA PHE A 119 9.47 0.58 7.75
C PHE A 119 9.39 2.05 7.34
N ASP A 120 10.20 2.89 7.98
CA ASP A 120 10.24 4.32 7.69
C ASP A 120 10.95 4.58 6.36
N VAL A 121 10.19 4.89 5.33
CA VAL A 121 10.74 5.15 3.99
C VAL A 121 11.56 6.44 3.90
N THR A 122 11.42 7.37 4.86
CA THR A 122 12.27 8.59 4.85
C THR A 122 13.69 8.36 5.33
N GLN A 123 13.95 7.22 5.98
CA GLN A 123 15.31 6.85 6.39
C GLN A 123 16.10 6.19 5.25
N LEU A 124 15.46 5.98 4.09
CA LEU A 124 16.12 5.43 2.92
C LEU A 124 17.12 6.43 2.33
N PRO A 125 18.29 5.97 1.86
CA PRO A 125 19.18 6.77 1.02
C PRO A 125 18.46 7.30 -0.22
N ALA A 126 18.92 8.42 -0.78
CA ALA A 126 18.28 9.08 -1.91
C ALA A 126 17.98 8.14 -3.09
N GLU A 127 18.93 7.27 -3.46
CA GLU A 127 18.75 6.31 -4.55
C GLU A 127 17.68 5.24 -4.26
N GLN A 128 17.58 4.78 -3.01
CA GLN A 128 16.56 3.83 -2.59
C GLN A 128 15.19 4.52 -2.51
N LEU A 129 15.16 5.79 -2.09
CA LEU A 129 13.94 6.57 -2.13
C LEU A 129 13.49 6.81 -3.57
N ASP A 130 14.39 7.08 -4.52
CA ASP A 130 14.05 7.14 -5.95
C ASP A 130 13.49 5.81 -6.46
N PHE A 131 14.05 4.69 -6.01
CA PHE A 131 13.49 3.36 -6.31
C PHE A 131 12.07 3.17 -5.74
N LEU A 132 11.73 3.73 -4.58
CA LEU A 132 10.35 3.72 -4.06
C LEU A 132 9.36 4.39 -5.03
N PHE A 133 9.77 5.47 -5.70
CA PHE A 133 8.93 6.12 -6.73
C PHE A 133 8.73 5.22 -7.95
N LEU A 134 9.73 4.43 -8.32
CA LEU A 134 9.58 3.41 -9.37
C LEU A 134 8.62 2.29 -8.94
N LEU A 135 8.71 1.81 -7.70
CA LEU A 135 7.77 0.82 -7.16
C LEU A 135 6.33 1.36 -7.16
N ALA A 136 6.15 2.61 -6.73
CA ALA A 136 4.84 3.25 -6.75
C ALA A 136 4.27 3.40 -8.17
N TYR A 137 5.12 3.73 -9.14
CA TYR A 137 4.72 3.77 -10.56
C TYR A 137 4.32 2.39 -11.09
N ALA A 138 5.03 1.34 -10.67
CA ALA A 138 4.70 -0.06 -10.92
C ALA A 138 3.46 -0.55 -10.14
N GLU A 139 2.84 0.30 -9.32
CA GLU A 139 1.70 -0.01 -8.45
C GLU A 139 2.01 -1.11 -7.41
N ILE A 140 3.29 -1.26 -7.07
CA ILE A 140 3.73 -2.20 -6.04
C ILE A 140 3.54 -1.55 -4.66
N GLY A 141 2.67 -2.16 -3.86
CA GLY A 141 2.31 -1.72 -2.52
C GLY A 141 3.38 -1.98 -1.45
N PRO A 142 3.06 -1.72 -0.17
CA PRO A 142 3.99 -1.88 0.94
C PRO A 142 4.48 -3.32 1.10
N CYS A 143 5.77 -3.46 1.38
CA CYS A 143 6.39 -4.74 1.67
C CYS A 143 7.45 -4.62 2.77
N SER A 144 7.99 -5.76 3.20
CA SER A 144 9.06 -5.79 4.20
C SER A 144 10.33 -5.11 3.67
N LEU A 145 11.14 -4.59 4.59
CA LEU A 145 12.45 -4.02 4.26
C LEU A 145 13.34 -5.03 3.51
N GLU A 146 13.29 -6.30 3.90
CA GLU A 146 14.01 -7.38 3.22
C GLU A 146 13.57 -7.54 1.76
N ARG A 147 12.25 -7.58 1.50
CA ARG A 147 11.71 -7.68 0.14
C ARG A 147 12.05 -6.44 -0.68
N PHE A 148 11.90 -5.25 -0.11
CA PHE A 148 12.29 -3.99 -0.73
C PHE A 148 13.76 -4.00 -1.15
N THR A 149 14.65 -4.40 -0.24
CA THR A 149 16.10 -4.48 -0.50
C THR A 149 16.42 -5.51 -1.57
N GLY A 150 15.72 -6.65 -1.57
CA GLY A 150 15.84 -7.67 -2.61
C GLY A 150 15.43 -7.14 -3.99
N LEU A 151 14.32 -6.41 -4.08
CA LEU A 151 13.87 -5.77 -5.32
C LEU A 151 14.87 -4.70 -5.77
N TYR A 152 15.33 -3.83 -4.86
CA TYR A 152 16.32 -2.80 -5.15
C TYR A 152 17.58 -3.41 -5.75
N ARG A 153 18.12 -4.48 -5.16
CA ARG A 153 19.34 -5.15 -5.65
C ARG A 153 19.18 -5.68 -7.08
N LYS A 154 18.01 -6.17 -7.46
CA LYS A 154 17.75 -6.72 -8.80
C LYS A 154 17.39 -5.66 -9.84
N CYS A 155 16.92 -4.50 -9.40
CA CYS A 155 16.33 -3.49 -10.27
C CYS A 155 17.01 -2.12 -10.16
N SER A 156 18.13 -1.99 -9.44
CA SER A 156 18.83 -0.72 -9.19
C SER A 156 19.27 0.00 -10.47
N GLN A 157 19.52 -0.74 -11.55
CA GLN A 157 19.82 -0.15 -12.86
C GLN A 157 18.68 0.74 -13.41
N HIS A 158 17.45 0.57 -12.89
CA HIS A 158 16.27 1.37 -13.26
C HIS A 158 16.01 2.52 -12.29
N SER A 159 16.87 2.76 -11.28
CA SER A 159 16.69 3.85 -10.32
C SER A 159 16.61 5.23 -10.97
N THR A 160 17.23 5.43 -12.14
CA THR A 160 17.12 6.67 -12.93
C THR A 160 15.69 6.94 -13.39
N THR A 161 14.92 5.90 -13.73
CA THR A 161 13.49 6.02 -14.02
C THR A 161 12.71 6.47 -12.79
N GLY A 162 13.03 5.90 -11.62
CA GLY A 162 12.41 6.32 -10.35
C GLY A 162 12.72 7.78 -9.99
N ALA A 163 13.97 8.20 -10.19
CA ALA A 163 14.41 9.57 -10.04
C ALA A 163 13.64 10.53 -10.95
N GLU A 164 13.38 10.14 -12.19
CA GLU A 164 12.59 10.92 -13.14
C GLU A 164 11.12 11.05 -12.70
N VAL A 165 10.49 9.95 -12.26
CA VAL A 165 9.14 9.99 -11.67
C VAL A 165 9.09 11.01 -10.53
N ARG A 166 10.05 10.92 -9.60
CA ARG A 166 10.13 11.81 -8.43
C ARG A 166 10.31 13.27 -8.83
N ASN A 167 11.21 13.57 -9.77
CA ASN A 167 11.46 14.91 -10.28
C ASN A 167 10.18 15.56 -10.83
N GLN A 168 9.44 14.83 -11.67
CA GLN A 168 8.23 15.38 -12.29
C GLN A 168 7.10 15.64 -11.29
N VAL A 169 7.01 14.85 -10.22
CA VAL A 169 5.93 14.95 -9.24
C VAL A 169 6.28 15.80 -8.01
N GLU A 170 7.50 16.34 -7.92
CA GLU A 170 8.02 17.08 -6.75
C GLU A 170 7.08 18.21 -6.29
N ARG A 171 6.51 18.97 -7.23
CA ARG A 171 5.56 20.06 -6.92
C ARG A 171 4.26 19.58 -6.26
N TYR A 172 3.86 18.35 -6.55
CA TYR A 172 2.65 17.74 -5.99
C TYR A 172 2.93 17.13 -4.63
N LEU A 173 4.10 16.48 -4.47
CA LEU A 173 4.58 16.02 -3.16
C LEU A 173 4.60 17.17 -2.15
N ALA A 174 5.12 18.34 -2.56
CA ALA A 174 5.18 19.56 -1.73
C ALA A 174 3.85 19.98 -1.11
N LYS A 175 2.74 19.72 -1.82
CA LYS A 175 1.40 20.15 -1.43
C LYS A 175 0.62 19.07 -0.70
N ASP A 176 1.12 17.82 -0.69
CA ASP A 176 0.42 16.71 -0.09
C ASP A 176 0.74 16.61 1.41
N LYS A 177 -0.31 16.55 2.23
CA LYS A 177 -0.20 16.55 3.71
C LYS A 177 0.63 15.38 4.26
N PHE A 178 0.62 14.23 3.58
CA PHE A 178 1.28 13.02 4.07
C PHE A 178 2.60 12.75 3.34
N LEU A 179 2.66 13.08 2.05
CA LEU A 179 3.79 12.74 1.19
C LEU A 179 4.86 13.83 1.09
N CYS A 180 4.63 15.04 1.63
CA CYS A 180 5.60 16.13 1.59
C CYS A 180 6.97 15.78 2.22
N ARG A 181 7.00 14.88 3.21
CA ARG A 181 8.24 14.40 3.81
C ARG A 181 9.16 13.64 2.84
N LEU A 182 8.65 13.17 1.69
CA LEU A 182 9.41 12.42 0.68
C LEU A 182 10.12 13.31 -0.35
N GLN A 183 10.05 14.64 -0.21
CA GLN A 183 10.73 15.59 -1.09
C GLN A 183 12.25 15.43 -1.06
N ARG A 184 12.94 15.74 -2.18
CA ARG A 184 14.42 15.67 -2.26
C ARG A 184 15.09 16.73 -1.40
N ASN A 185 14.58 17.95 -1.48
CA ASN A 185 15.13 19.10 -0.77
C ASN A 185 14.15 19.50 0.31
N GLN A 186 14.28 18.91 1.49
CA GLN A 186 13.82 19.55 2.71
C GLN A 186 14.78 20.71 3.03
N THR A 187 14.89 21.71 2.14
CA THR A 187 15.42 22.99 2.59
C THR A 187 14.46 23.45 3.67
N HIS A 188 14.96 23.50 4.90
CA HIS A 188 14.35 24.17 6.03
C HIS A 188 13.77 25.52 5.57
N THR A 189 12.53 25.54 5.12
CA THR A 189 11.64 26.67 5.39
C THR A 189 11.27 26.57 6.85
N GLU A 190 12.29 26.77 7.69
CA GLU A 190 12.22 27.20 9.09
C GLU A 190 11.65 28.62 9.17
N LYS A 191 10.66 28.95 8.34
CA LYS A 191 9.65 29.92 8.74
C LYS A 191 8.66 29.14 9.58
N ARG A 192 8.97 29.09 10.88
CA ARG A 192 8.00 28.93 11.97
C ARG A 192 6.60 29.31 11.48
N ARG A 193 5.78 28.32 11.16
CA ARG A 193 4.34 28.44 11.45
C ARG A 193 4.22 28.13 12.93
N GLU A 194 4.55 29.14 13.74
CA GLU A 194 3.90 29.35 15.02
C GLU A 194 2.40 29.34 14.72
N GLY A 195 1.80 28.22 15.07
CA GLY A 195 0.46 27.79 14.72
C GLY A 195 0.27 26.45 15.40
N GLU A 196 0.51 26.47 16.71
CA GLU A 196 -0.04 25.48 17.63
C GLU A 196 -1.53 25.36 17.34
N GLU A 197 -1.94 24.36 16.56
CA GLU A 197 -3.16 23.66 16.89
C GLU A 197 -2.72 22.43 17.67
N MET A 198 -2.62 22.64 18.98
CA MET A 198 -2.78 21.58 19.95
C MET A 198 -3.97 20.72 19.50
N CYS A 199 -3.78 19.40 19.46
CA CYS A 199 -4.91 18.49 19.61
C CYS A 199 -5.44 18.63 21.05
N THR A 200 -6.12 19.75 21.33
CA THR A 200 -6.98 19.87 22.51
C THR A 200 -8.36 19.33 22.15
N VAL A 201 -8.65 18.21 22.81
CA VAL A 201 -9.98 17.70 23.12
C VAL A 201 -10.96 18.85 23.38
N ASN A 202 -12.10 18.83 22.69
CA ASN A 202 -13.32 19.40 23.23
C ASN A 202 -14.41 18.34 23.08
N GLU A 203 -14.61 17.60 24.17
CA GLU A 203 -15.90 17.03 24.49
C GLU A 203 -16.92 18.17 24.53
N LYS A 204 -17.94 18.10 23.68
CA LYS A 204 -19.26 18.67 24.00
C LYS A 204 -20.33 17.72 23.50
N GLU A 205 -20.80 16.90 24.42
CA GLU A 205 -22.16 16.38 24.41
C GLU A 205 -23.17 17.53 24.41
N ASP A 206 -24.22 17.32 23.61
CA ASP A 206 -25.61 17.77 23.70
C ASP A 206 -25.96 19.15 24.29
N SER A 207 -26.63 19.96 23.45
CA SER A 207 -27.92 20.57 23.80
C SER A 207 -28.51 21.29 22.59
N GLY A 208 -29.81 21.05 22.36
CA GLY A 208 -30.57 21.56 21.24
C GLY A 208 -30.82 23.06 21.22
N ASP A 209 -31.63 23.43 20.21
CA ASP A 209 -32.23 24.74 19.98
C ASP A 209 -31.30 25.92 19.65
N CYS A 210 -31.25 26.26 18.36
CA CYS A 210 -31.81 27.53 17.89
C CYS A 210 -31.93 27.57 16.36
N ARG A 211 -33.18 27.50 15.88
CA ARG A 211 -33.58 28.14 14.61
C ARG A 211 -33.28 29.64 14.69
N LYS A 212 -32.67 30.21 13.66
CA LYS A 212 -33.05 31.53 13.16
C LYS A 212 -32.59 31.74 11.71
N TYR A 213 -33.59 32.02 10.89
CA TYR A 213 -33.52 32.52 9.52
C TYR A 213 -32.61 33.76 9.41
N CYS A 214 -31.88 33.86 8.29
CA CYS A 214 -31.56 35.15 7.67
C CYS A 214 -31.86 35.06 6.16
N SER A 215 -32.86 35.85 5.78
CA SER A 215 -33.35 36.15 4.45
C SER A 215 -32.28 36.83 3.58
N PHE A 216 -32.06 36.29 2.38
CA PHE A 216 -31.40 37.01 1.30
C PHE A 216 -32.42 37.86 0.55
N HIS A 217 -32.30 39.19 0.65
CA HIS A 217 -32.92 40.17 -0.24
C HIS A 217 -31.92 41.31 -0.45
N ALA A 218 -31.38 41.40 -1.66
CA ALA A 218 -30.98 42.63 -2.37
C ALA A 218 -30.38 42.19 -3.72
N MET A 219 -31.16 42.30 -4.81
CA MET A 219 -31.17 43.45 -5.71
C MET A 219 -30.00 43.44 -6.70
N TYR A 220 -30.27 42.98 -7.93
CA TYR A 220 -29.70 43.59 -9.13
C TYR A 220 -30.85 44.11 -9.99
N LYS A 221 -30.69 45.37 -10.39
CA LYS A 221 -31.54 46.13 -11.31
C LYS A 221 -31.33 45.63 -12.73
N GLU A 222 -32.42 45.50 -13.48
CA GLU A 222 -32.64 46.09 -14.81
C GLU A 222 -34.14 46.21 -15.06
#